data_AF-A0A5S3QGB0-F1
#
_entry.id   AF-A0A5S3QGB0-F1
#
_cell.length_a   1.000
_cell.length_b   1.000
_cell.length_c   1.000
_cell.angle_alpha   90.00
_cell.angle_beta   90.00
_cell.angle_gamma   90.00
#
_symmetry.space_group_name_H-M   'P 1'
#
loop_
_entity.id
_entity.type
_entity.pdbx_description
1 polymer ?
#
loop_
_entity_poly.entity_id
_entity_poly.type
_entity_poly.pdbx_seq_one_letter_code
_entity_poly.pdbx_strand_id
1 'polypeptide(L)'
;MDTYPYQHAEGSLLYQEETYHFRFKGVGAATIALYNVPGEQYYFACTIEPSNQHWVYLPEVLRSFTSAGHNQLAEAGVTWPHAFFETREQALQTAIEIIEQLLTRYQSSL
;
A
#
# COMPACT_ATOMS: atom_id res chain seq x y z
N MET A 1 14.27 -6.41 -17.90
CA MET A 1 13.05 -5.60 -18.10
C MET A 1 12.37 -6.12 -19.33
N ASP A 2 11.23 -6.78 -19.16
CA ASP A 2 10.42 -7.23 -20.29
C ASP A 2 9.81 -5.99 -20.94
N THR A 3 9.86 -5.88 -22.27
CA THR A 3 9.22 -4.77 -22.98
C THR A 3 7.70 -4.89 -22.85
N TYR A 4 7.02 -3.76 -22.63
CA TYR A 4 5.57 -3.71 -22.56
C TYR A 4 4.94 -4.28 -23.86
N PRO A 5 4.16 -5.37 -23.81
CA PRO A 5 3.86 -6.19 -24.99
C PRO A 5 2.57 -5.78 -25.72
N TYR A 6 1.82 -4.80 -25.22
CA TYR A 6 0.49 -4.44 -25.73
C TYR A 6 0.51 -3.13 -26.54
N GLN A 7 -0.40 -3.02 -27.51
CA GLN A 7 -0.65 -1.77 -28.22
C GLN A 7 -1.87 -1.06 -27.59
N HIS A 8 -1.76 0.25 -27.36
CA HIS A 8 -2.86 1.07 -26.85
C HIS A 8 -2.68 2.54 -27.26
N ALA A 9 -3.73 3.33 -27.07
CA ALA A 9 -3.66 4.78 -27.23
C ALA A 9 -2.71 5.41 -26.20
N GLU A 10 -2.20 6.60 -26.50
CA GLU A 10 -1.37 7.38 -25.57
C GLU A 10 -2.09 7.57 -24.23
N GLY A 11 -1.38 7.32 -23.13
CA GLY A 11 -1.90 7.44 -21.76
C GLY A 11 -2.76 6.26 -21.27
N SER A 12 -3.05 5.27 -22.12
CA SER A 12 -3.69 4.02 -21.69
C SER A 12 -2.66 3.00 -21.22
N LEU A 13 -3.02 2.09 -20.32
CA LEU A 13 -2.11 1.07 -19.79
C LEU A 13 -2.91 -0.17 -19.35
N LEU A 14 -2.40 -1.37 -19.62
CA LEU A 14 -2.91 -2.64 -19.12
C LEU A 14 -1.95 -3.20 -18.07
N TYR A 15 -2.49 -3.58 -16.92
CA TYR A 15 -1.72 -4.12 -15.80
C TYR A 15 -2.42 -5.31 -15.15
N GLN A 16 -1.64 -6.12 -14.46
CA GLN A 16 -2.16 -7.15 -13.55
C GLN A 16 -2.25 -6.58 -12.14
N GLU A 17 -3.36 -6.85 -11.46
CA GLU A 17 -3.54 -6.56 -10.04
C GLU A 17 -3.49 -7.86 -9.24
N GLU A 18 -2.69 -7.88 -8.18
CA GLU A 18 -2.66 -8.93 -7.17
C GLU A 18 -3.19 -8.39 -5.84
N THR A 19 -4.28 -8.96 -5.34
CA THR A 19 -4.91 -8.52 -4.09
C THR A 19 -4.47 -9.40 -2.91
N TYR A 20 -4.03 -8.77 -1.84
CA TYR A 20 -3.62 -9.40 -0.59
C TYR A 20 -4.47 -8.89 0.57
N HIS A 21 -4.86 -9.80 1.46
CA HIS A 21 -5.52 -9.45 2.71
C HIS A 21 -4.54 -9.58 3.87
N PHE A 22 -4.32 -8.47 4.57
CA PHE A 22 -3.41 -8.37 5.69
C PHE A 22 -4.16 -8.43 7.03
N ARG A 23 -3.61 -9.22 7.96
CA ARG A 23 -4.08 -9.27 9.35
C ARG A 23 -3.05 -8.65 10.28
N PHE A 24 -3.50 -7.80 11.19
CA PHE A 24 -2.69 -7.25 12.27
C PHE A 24 -3.15 -7.83 13.60
N LYS A 25 -2.23 -8.46 14.35
CA LYS A 25 -2.52 -9.13 15.64
C LYS A 25 -3.72 -10.10 15.57
N GLY A 26 -3.87 -10.82 14.46
CA GLY A 26 -4.94 -11.80 14.22
C GLY A 26 -6.24 -11.22 13.66
N VAL A 27 -6.36 -9.90 13.54
CA VAL A 27 -7.57 -9.21 13.06
C VAL A 27 -7.36 -8.75 11.61
N GLY A 28 -8.37 -8.95 10.74
CA GLY A 28 -8.35 -8.40 9.39
C GLY A 28 -8.21 -6.88 9.44
N ALA A 29 -7.18 -6.34 8.80
CA ALA A 29 -6.77 -4.96 9.02
C ALA A 29 -6.65 -4.15 7.74
N ALA A 30 -6.19 -4.75 6.64
CA ALA A 30 -6.02 -4.03 5.40
C ALA A 30 -6.10 -4.94 4.18
N THR A 31 -6.36 -4.32 3.04
CA THR A 31 -6.17 -4.91 1.72
C THR A 31 -5.02 -4.19 1.02
N ILE A 32 -4.14 -4.94 0.36
CA ILE A 32 -3.02 -4.43 -0.43
C ILE A 32 -3.27 -4.86 -1.88
N ALA A 33 -3.42 -3.91 -2.78
CA ALA A 33 -3.43 -4.13 -4.22
C ALA A 33 -2.02 -3.86 -4.75
N LEU A 34 -1.36 -4.90 -5.26
CA LEU A 34 -0.06 -4.80 -5.93
C LEU A 34 -0.29 -4.75 -7.43
N TYR A 35 0.29 -3.75 -8.10
CA TYR A 35 0.15 -3.55 -9.53
C TYR A 35 1.43 -3.96 -10.24
N ASN A 36 1.28 -4.85 -11.21
CA ASN A 36 2.34 -5.34 -12.08
C ASN A 36 2.06 -4.88 -13.51
N VAL A 37 2.80 -3.85 -13.93
CA VAL A 37 2.78 -3.36 -15.31
C VAL A 37 3.97 -4.00 -16.04
N PRO A 38 3.75 -4.69 -17.18
CA PRO A 38 4.85 -5.27 -17.94
C PRO A 38 5.92 -4.23 -18.32
N GLY A 39 7.15 -4.43 -17.85
CA GLY A 39 8.26 -3.53 -18.16
C GLY A 39 8.41 -2.31 -17.27
N GLU A 40 7.52 -2.12 -16.30
CA GLU A 40 7.68 -1.09 -15.27
C GLU A 40 8.00 -1.69 -13.90
N GLN A 41 8.26 -0.80 -12.95
CA GLN A 41 8.46 -1.14 -11.54
C GLN A 41 7.12 -1.39 -10.86
N TYR A 42 7.13 -2.20 -9.79
CA TYR A 42 5.95 -2.47 -8.98
C TYR A 42 5.54 -1.24 -8.18
N TYR A 43 4.25 -1.06 -7.99
CA TYR A 43 3.68 -0.10 -7.05
C TYR A 43 2.46 -0.73 -6.37
N PHE A 44 2.02 -0.16 -5.24
CA PHE A 44 0.88 -0.69 -4.51
C PHE A 44 -0.11 0.41 -4.11
N ALA A 45 -1.34 -0.01 -3.85
CA ALA A 45 -2.34 0.74 -3.10
C ALA A 45 -2.76 -0.07 -1.87
N CYS A 46 -3.00 0.62 -0.76
CA CYS A 46 -3.42 0.02 0.49
C CYS A 46 -4.74 0.65 0.93
N THR A 47 -5.63 -0.17 1.49
CA THR A 47 -6.84 0.26 2.19
C THR A 47 -6.89 -0.40 3.56
N ILE A 48 -6.85 0.39 4.62
CA ILE A 48 -7.00 -0.06 6.01
C ILE A 48 -8.48 -0.02 6.38
N GLU A 49 -8.99 -1.16 6.85
CA GLU A 49 -10.37 -1.32 7.29
C GLU A 49 -10.65 -0.45 8.52
N PRO A 50 -11.85 0.13 8.69
CA PRO A 50 -12.22 0.80 9.93
C PRO A 50 -12.21 -0.19 11.11
N SER A 51 -11.75 0.26 12.29
CA SER A 51 -11.90 -0.51 13.52
C SER A 51 -12.25 0.37 14.71
N ASN A 52 -13.36 0.06 15.35
CA ASN A 52 -13.82 0.73 16.58
C ASN A 52 -13.22 0.10 17.85
N GLN A 53 -12.33 -0.89 17.71
CA GLN A 53 -11.74 -1.62 18.83
C GLN A 53 -10.20 -1.60 18.83
N HIS A 54 -9.58 -1.62 17.65
CA HIS A 54 -8.14 -1.87 17.56
C HIS A 54 -7.33 -0.63 17.17
N TRP A 55 -7.76 0.16 16.20
CA TRP A 55 -7.08 1.39 15.73
C TRP A 55 -8.06 2.56 15.60
N VAL A 56 -8.76 2.81 16.71
CA VAL A 56 -9.91 3.73 16.82
C VAL A 56 -9.58 5.14 16.36
N TYR A 57 -8.34 5.56 16.57
CA TYR A 57 -7.90 6.93 16.30
C TYR A 57 -7.26 7.12 14.94
N LEU A 58 -7.29 6.11 14.05
CA LEU A 58 -6.72 6.21 12.71
C LEU A 58 -7.53 7.21 11.86
N PRO A 59 -6.92 8.34 11.45
CA PRO A 59 -7.58 9.33 10.61
C PRO A 59 -7.99 8.74 9.25
N GLU A 60 -9.15 9.16 8.76
CA GLU A 60 -9.70 8.65 7.49
C GLU A 60 -8.76 8.86 6.30
N VAL A 61 -8.07 10.01 6.27
CA VAL A 61 -7.09 10.35 5.22
C VAL A 61 -5.91 9.36 5.15
N LEU A 62 -5.60 8.66 6.25
CA LEU A 62 -4.51 7.68 6.29
C LEU A 62 -4.98 6.25 6.00
N ARG A 63 -6.28 6.04 5.79
CA ARG A 63 -6.83 4.70 5.54
C ARG A 63 -6.59 4.23 4.13
N SER A 64 -6.45 5.14 3.17
CA SER A 64 -6.20 4.79 1.78
C SER A 64 -4.97 5.55 1.28
N PHE A 65 -3.99 4.81 0.77
CA PHE A 65 -2.77 5.42 0.25
C PHE A 65 -2.16 4.55 -0.85
N THR A 66 -1.27 5.15 -1.62
CA THR A 66 -0.45 4.44 -2.61
C THR A 66 1.02 4.62 -2.28
N SER A 67 1.87 3.73 -2.80
CA SER A 67 3.32 3.88 -2.63
C SER A 67 3.85 5.20 -3.20
N ALA A 68 3.18 5.79 -4.19
CA ALA A 68 3.52 7.10 -4.74
C ALA A 68 2.92 8.30 -3.96
N GLY A 69 1.90 8.08 -3.13
CA GLY A 69 1.17 9.10 -2.37
C GLY A 69 1.85 9.52 -1.07
N HIS A 70 3.12 9.94 -1.12
CA HIS A 70 3.96 10.16 0.06
C HIS A 70 3.51 11.26 1.02
N ASN A 71 2.85 12.31 0.52
CA ASN A 71 2.70 13.56 1.27
C ASN A 71 1.83 13.43 2.53
N GLN A 72 0.78 12.62 2.49
CA GLN A 72 -0.16 12.48 3.61
C GLN A 72 0.40 11.63 4.76
N LEU A 73 1.23 10.64 4.44
CA LEU A 73 1.82 9.74 5.42
C LEU A 73 3.04 10.36 6.14
N ALA A 74 3.73 11.30 5.48
CA ALA A 74 4.82 12.04 6.10
C ALA A 74 4.37 12.83 7.34
N GLU A 75 3.17 13.42 7.32
CA GLU A 75 2.59 14.12 8.48
C GLU A 75 2.29 13.17 9.65
N ALA A 76 2.04 11.89 9.36
CA ALA A 76 1.89 10.84 10.35
C ALA A 76 3.23 10.26 10.85
N GLY A 77 4.36 10.80 10.38
CA GLY A 77 5.71 10.33 10.71
C GLY A 77 6.09 9.01 10.03
N VAL A 78 5.39 8.62 8.96
CA VAL A 78 5.68 7.42 8.20
C VAL A 78 6.36 7.82 6.89
N THR A 79 7.58 7.36 6.69
CA THR A 79 8.40 7.68 5.52
C THR A 79 8.99 6.41 4.93
N TRP A 80 9.03 6.32 3.60
CA TRP A 80 9.69 5.25 2.89
C TRP A 80 10.45 5.82 1.69
N PRO A 81 11.52 5.16 1.24
CA PRO A 81 12.48 5.76 0.32
C PRO A 81 12.03 5.78 -1.15
N HIS A 82 11.06 4.94 -1.54
CA HIS A 82 10.77 4.69 -2.95
C HIS A 82 9.26 4.62 -3.24
N ALA A 83 8.82 5.33 -4.27
CA ALA A 83 7.45 5.22 -4.77
C ALA A 83 7.19 3.94 -5.58
N PHE A 84 8.27 3.37 -6.14
CA PHE A 84 8.26 2.24 -7.06
C PHE A 84 9.35 1.24 -6.67
N PHE A 85 9.12 -0.04 -6.93
CA PHE A 85 9.97 -1.13 -6.43
C PHE A 85 10.40 -2.06 -7.57
N GLU A 86 11.63 -2.56 -7.50
CA GLU A 86 12.15 -3.46 -8.53
C GLU A 86 11.53 -4.85 -8.43
N THR A 87 11.14 -5.27 -7.23
CA THR A 87 10.55 -6.59 -6.99
C THR A 87 9.21 -6.51 -6.27
N ARG A 88 8.40 -7.53 -6.51
CA ARG A 88 7.12 -7.78 -5.81
C ARG A 88 7.32 -7.86 -4.31
N GLU A 89 8.35 -8.56 -3.85
CA GLU A 89 8.62 -8.77 -2.43
C GLU A 89 9.01 -7.46 -1.74
N GLN A 90 9.78 -6.59 -2.39
CA GLN A 90 10.11 -5.27 -1.86
C GLN A 90 8.86 -4.40 -1.69
N ALA A 91 8.01 -4.35 -2.72
CA ALA A 91 6.75 -3.59 -2.67
C ALA A 91 5.84 -4.08 -1.52
N LEU A 92 5.65 -5.39 -1.41
CA LEU A 92 4.81 -5.99 -0.36
C LEU A 92 5.39 -5.76 1.03
N GLN A 93 6.70 -5.94 1.21
CA GLN A 93 7.36 -5.69 2.48
C GLN A 93 7.20 -4.23 2.93
N THR A 94 7.39 -3.27 2.02
CA THR A 94 7.17 -1.85 2.33
C THR A 94 5.72 -1.55 2.67
N ALA A 95 4.75 -2.14 1.96
CA ALA A 95 3.32 -1.99 2.29
C ALA A 95 3.01 -2.51 3.70
N ILE A 96 3.55 -3.68 4.07
CA ILE A 96 3.41 -4.28 5.41
C ILE A 96 3.96 -3.33 6.47
N GLU A 97 5.19 -2.84 6.29
CA GLU A 97 5.86 -1.95 7.25
C GLU A 97 5.07 -0.64 7.48
N ILE A 98 4.54 -0.04 6.41
CA ILE A 98 3.73 1.18 6.52
C ILE A 98 2.44 0.90 7.29
N ILE A 99 1.72 -0.17 6.94
CA ILE A 99 0.47 -0.55 7.61
C ILE A 99 0.74 -0.83 9.10
N GLU A 100 1.79 -1.58 9.44
CA GLU A 100 2.15 -1.88 10.82
C GLU A 100 2.51 -0.63 11.62
N GLN A 101 3.25 0.32 11.04
CA GLN A 101 3.57 1.59 11.68
C GLN A 101 2.32 2.41 11.98
N LEU A 102 1.40 2.54 11.02
CA LEU A 102 0.13 3.25 11.20
C LEU A 102 -0.72 2.59 12.27
N LEU A 103 -0.96 1.28 12.16
CA LEU A 103 -1.80 0.55 13.10
C LEU A 103 -1.20 0.56 14.51
N THR A 104 0.11 0.46 14.65
CA THR A 104 0.79 0.55 15.96
C THR A 104 0.69 1.96 16.54
N ARG A 105 0.79 3.00 15.72
CA ARG A 105 0.68 4.40 16.15
C ARG A 105 -0.72 4.76 16.64
N TYR A 106 -1.75 4.26 15.95
CA TYR A 106 -3.15 4.59 16.23
C TYR A 106 -3.89 3.51 17.01
N GLN A 107 -3.18 2.50 17.51
CA GLN A 107 -3.79 1.46 18.33
C GLN A 107 -4.38 2.06 19.60
N SER A 108 -5.51 1.53 20.05
CA SER A 108 -6.01 1.85 21.39
C SER A 108 -4.99 1.37 22.42
N SER A 109 -4.49 2.28 23.26
CA SER A 109 -3.78 1.88 24.47
C SER A 109 -4.75 1.08 25.33
N LEU A 110 -4.42 -0.18 25.60
CA LEU A 110 -5.09 -0.97 26.63
C LEU A 110 -4.87 -0.33 28.00
#